data_AF-A0A7L3PJE9-F1
#
_entry.id   AF-A0A7L3PJE9-F1
#
_cell.length_a   1.000
_cell.length_b   1.000
_cell.length_c   1.000
_cell.angle_alpha   90.00
_cell.angle_beta   90.00
_cell.angle_gamma   90.00
#
_symmetry.space_group_name_H-M   'P 1'
#
loop_
_entity.id
_entity.type
_entity.pdbx_description
1 polymer ?
#
loop_
_entity_poly.entity_id
_entity_poly.type
_entity_poly.pdbx_seq_one_letter_code
_entity_poly.pdbx_strand_id
1 'polypeptide(L)'
;SPGQVCVCTKQKEFQQQTPALSSNKCQELANHYLGFNGWSSRIITLQNVSGFDGENEEMGKTSQKGSVKFLCALEVTLPNHGVSSRGVALGEADVGTGEDPLEFLMATRRAQKLAMGKALSAAFQKILLVVLENGKVAVEYDSSQEEPTDSLTEEELKGLVQVKAVGTELF
;
A
#
# COMPACT_ATOMS: atom_id res chain seq x y z
N SER A 1 -44.56 16.09 21.75
CA SER A 1 -43.56 15.02 21.73
C SER A 1 -42.86 15.02 20.39
N PRO A 2 -41.53 15.16 20.30
CA PRO A 2 -40.83 15.19 19.03
C PRO A 2 -40.61 13.74 18.53
N GLY A 3 -41.00 13.49 17.29
CA GLY A 3 -40.88 12.19 16.64
C GLY A 3 -39.42 11.84 16.35
N GLN A 4 -39.03 10.63 16.75
CA GLN A 4 -37.71 10.07 16.50
C GLN A 4 -37.63 9.67 15.02
N VAL A 5 -36.80 10.38 14.24
CA VAL A 5 -36.54 10.04 12.84
C VAL A 5 -35.37 9.07 12.80
N CYS A 6 -35.64 7.81 12.45
CA CYS A 6 -34.61 6.81 12.23
C CYS A 6 -34.03 7.01 10.82
N VAL A 7 -32.79 7.47 10.74
CA VAL A 7 -32.05 7.58 9.48
C VAL A 7 -31.32 6.25 9.26
N CYS A 8 -31.93 5.37 8.47
CA CYS A 8 -31.28 4.15 8.00
C CYS A 8 -30.52 4.46 6.70
N THR A 9 -29.21 4.69 6.78
CA THR A 9 -28.35 4.66 5.59
C THR A 9 -28.03 3.19 5.27
N LYS A 10 -28.89 2.56 4.46
CA LYS A 10 -28.50 1.32 3.76
C LYS A 10 -27.45 1.71 2.71
N GLN A 11 -26.18 1.74 3.11
CA GLN A 11 -25.08 1.78 2.16
C GLN A 11 -25.03 0.43 1.45
N LYS A 12 -25.52 0.42 0.22
CA LYS A 12 -25.33 -0.68 -0.71
C LYS A 12 -23.85 -0.65 -1.06
N GLU A 13 -23.08 -1.64 -0.60
CA GLU A 13 -21.67 -1.81 -0.96
C GLU A 13 -21.53 -1.76 -2.48
N PHE A 14 -21.11 -0.61 -2.98
CA PHE A 14 -20.67 -0.46 -4.34
C PHE A 14 -19.23 -0.96 -4.34
N GLN A 15 -19.04 -2.28 -4.46
CA GLN A 15 -17.75 -2.84 -4.88
C GLN A 15 -17.51 -2.46 -6.35
N GLN A 16 -17.41 -1.16 -6.60
CA GLN A 16 -16.74 -0.66 -7.78
C GLN A 16 -15.28 -1.06 -7.57
N GLN A 17 -14.79 -2.00 -8.35
CA GLN A 17 -13.35 -2.12 -8.60
C GLN A 17 -12.93 -0.85 -9.35
N THR A 18 -12.94 0.29 -8.65
CA THR A 18 -12.41 1.53 -9.19
C THR A 18 -10.91 1.30 -9.33
N PRO A 19 -10.35 1.41 -10.54
CA PRO A 19 -8.92 1.24 -10.72
C PRO A 19 -8.20 2.21 -9.78
N ALA A 20 -7.31 1.66 -8.94
CA ALA A 20 -6.50 2.44 -8.02
C ALA A 20 -5.76 3.53 -8.79
N LEU A 21 -5.78 4.76 -8.30
CA LEU A 21 -5.00 5.85 -8.88
C LEU A 21 -3.52 5.50 -8.81
N SER A 22 -2.77 5.85 -9.86
CA SER A 22 -1.31 5.69 -9.83
C SER A 22 -0.70 6.62 -8.78
N SER A 23 0.45 6.23 -8.23
CA SER A 23 1.15 7.02 -7.22
C SER A 23 1.45 8.44 -7.68
N ASN A 24 1.77 8.63 -8.97
CA ASN A 24 1.99 9.95 -9.55
C ASN A 24 0.70 10.76 -9.53
N LYS A 25 -0.45 10.15 -9.87
CA LYS A 25 -1.71 10.86 -9.89
C LYS A 25 -2.17 11.23 -8.47
N CYS A 26 -1.97 10.36 -7.50
CA CYS A 26 -2.21 10.67 -6.09
C CYS A 26 -1.41 11.90 -5.65
N GLN A 27 -0.11 11.94 -5.96
CA GLN A 27 0.78 13.06 -5.62
C GLN A 27 0.37 14.37 -6.31
N GLU A 28 0.02 14.32 -7.60
CA GLU A 28 -0.47 15.49 -8.34
C GLU A 28 -1.73 16.07 -7.69
N LEU A 29 -2.71 15.23 -7.35
CA LEU A 29 -3.96 15.66 -6.73
C LEU A 29 -3.71 16.22 -5.33
N ALA A 30 -2.88 15.56 -4.52
CA ALA A 30 -2.52 16.05 -3.19
C ALA A 30 -1.81 17.41 -3.28
N ASN A 31 -0.85 17.57 -4.20
CA ASN A 31 -0.16 18.84 -4.42
C ASN A 31 -1.11 19.94 -4.93
N HIS A 32 -2.07 19.58 -5.78
CA HIS A 32 -3.03 20.52 -6.34
C HIS A 32 -4.02 21.04 -5.29
N TYR A 33 -4.57 20.14 -4.47
CA TYR A 33 -5.64 20.48 -3.52
C TYR A 33 -5.15 20.86 -2.13
N LEU A 34 -4.06 20.27 -1.67
CA LEU A 34 -3.52 20.46 -0.32
C LEU A 34 -2.26 21.33 -0.32
N GLY A 35 -1.64 21.50 -1.49
CA GLY A 35 -0.32 22.13 -1.62
C GLY A 35 0.81 21.18 -1.28
N PHE A 36 2.02 21.50 -1.76
CA PHE A 36 3.22 20.68 -1.56
C PHE A 36 3.56 20.42 -0.07
N ASN A 37 3.22 21.37 0.81
CA ASN A 37 3.43 21.24 2.26
C ASN A 37 2.17 20.76 3.02
N GLY A 38 1.07 20.48 2.32
CA GLY A 38 -0.19 20.05 2.92
C GLY A 38 -0.24 18.56 3.24
N TRP A 39 0.72 17.79 2.72
CA TRP A 39 0.81 16.35 2.93
C TRP A 39 2.28 15.91 2.96
N SER A 40 2.53 14.74 3.54
CA SER A 40 3.83 14.07 3.50
C SER A 40 3.64 12.56 3.44
N SER A 41 4.71 11.85 3.10
CA SER A 41 4.74 10.39 3.16
C SER A 41 6.03 9.90 3.78
N ARG A 42 5.98 8.85 4.61
CA ARG A 42 7.15 8.19 5.17
C ARG A 42 7.10 6.68 4.96
N ILE A 43 8.22 6.09 4.58
CA ILE A 43 8.37 4.63 4.49
C ILE A 43 8.54 4.09 5.91
N ILE A 44 7.68 3.16 6.29
CA ILE A 44 7.77 2.44 7.58
C ILE A 44 8.72 1.25 7.42
N THR A 45 8.53 0.47 6.36
CA THR A 45 9.37 -0.70 6.05
C THR A 45 9.43 -0.96 4.56
N LEU A 46 10.57 -1.48 4.11
CA LEU A 46 10.82 -1.94 2.75
C LEU A 46 11.69 -3.19 2.83
N GLN A 47 11.11 -4.36 2.61
CA GLN A 47 11.77 -5.65 2.82
C GLN A 47 11.85 -6.44 1.53
N ASN A 48 13.00 -7.05 1.29
CA ASN A 48 13.14 -8.05 0.24
C ASN A 48 12.47 -9.35 0.71
N VAL A 49 11.52 -9.85 -0.06
CA VAL A 49 10.78 -11.09 0.19
C VAL A 49 10.94 -12.09 -0.98
N SER A 50 11.97 -11.90 -1.82
CA SER A 50 12.37 -12.89 -2.82
C SER A 50 12.78 -14.20 -2.13
N GLY A 51 12.15 -15.33 -2.49
CA GLY A 51 12.49 -16.65 -1.93
C GLY A 51 11.51 -17.17 -0.87
N PHE A 52 10.42 -16.45 -0.58
CA PHE A 52 9.30 -16.96 0.22
C PHE A 52 8.18 -17.60 -0.63
N ASP A 53 8.51 -17.87 -1.90
CA ASP A 53 7.74 -18.66 -2.84
C ASP A 53 7.68 -20.09 -2.28
N GLY A 54 6.57 -20.45 -1.63
CA GLY A 54 6.47 -21.65 -0.80
C GLY A 54 7.12 -22.90 -1.39
N GLU A 55 7.70 -23.70 -0.51
CA GLU A 55 8.19 -25.07 -0.75
C GLU A 55 7.06 -25.94 -1.31
N ASN A 56 6.81 -25.86 -2.61
CA ASN A 56 6.10 -26.88 -3.35
C ASN A 56 7.14 -27.56 -4.25
N GLU A 57 8.04 -28.30 -3.60
CA GLU A 57 8.70 -29.43 -4.22
C GLU A 57 7.63 -30.47 -4.55
N GLU A 58 6.99 -30.36 -5.72
CA GLU A 58 6.73 -31.52 -6.56
C GLU A 58 6.14 -31.10 -7.91
N MET A 59 6.71 -31.70 -8.94
CA MET A 59 6.22 -31.70 -10.33
C MET A 59 6.50 -30.47 -11.19
N GLY A 60 7.67 -30.51 -11.83
CA GLY A 60 7.84 -29.99 -13.18
C GLY A 60 8.48 -28.61 -13.25
N LYS A 61 9.76 -28.62 -13.58
CA LYS A 61 10.56 -27.52 -14.14
C LYS A 61 9.73 -26.57 -15.04
N THR A 62 9.08 -25.58 -14.45
CA THR A 62 8.80 -24.32 -15.13
C THR A 62 9.83 -23.35 -14.57
N SER A 63 10.82 -22.96 -15.39
CA SER A 63 11.85 -21.99 -15.03
C SER A 63 11.27 -20.91 -14.12
N GLN A 64 11.64 -20.94 -12.83
CA GLN A 64 11.50 -19.77 -11.97
C GLN A 64 12.40 -18.71 -12.60
N LYS A 65 11.81 -17.90 -13.47
CA LYS A 65 12.40 -16.65 -13.93
C LYS A 65 12.62 -15.86 -12.64
N GLY A 66 13.86 -15.73 -12.18
CA GLY A 66 14.14 -15.17 -10.87
C GLY A 66 13.51 -13.78 -10.80
N SER A 67 12.42 -13.62 -10.05
CA SER A 67 11.81 -12.31 -9.84
C SER A 67 12.27 -11.80 -8.48
N VAL A 68 12.52 -10.49 -8.39
CA VAL A 68 12.80 -9.83 -7.13
C VAL A 68 11.50 -9.26 -6.61
N LYS A 69 11.18 -9.56 -5.35
CA LYS A 69 9.94 -9.16 -4.69
C LYS A 69 10.25 -8.30 -3.48
N PHE A 70 9.61 -7.14 -3.38
CA PHE A 70 9.73 -6.23 -2.25
C PHE A 70 8.37 -5.93 -1.65
N LEU A 71 8.25 -6.09 -0.33
CA LEU A 71 7.10 -5.65 0.43
C LEU A 71 7.39 -4.27 1.01
N CYS A 72 6.50 -3.31 0.81
CA CYS A 72 6.61 -1.97 1.36
C CYS A 72 5.39 -1.63 2.20
N ALA A 73 5.60 -1.06 3.38
CA ALA A 73 4.57 -0.33 4.12
C ALA A 73 5.00 1.14 4.26
N LEU A 74 4.07 2.06 4.02
CA LEU A 74 4.31 3.50 4.18
C LEU A 74 3.08 4.19 4.75
N GLU A 75 3.30 5.35 5.36
CA GLU A 75 2.25 6.22 5.88
C GLU A 75 2.21 7.53 5.09
N VAL A 76 0.99 8.01 4.80
CA VAL A 76 0.67 9.32 4.27
C VAL A 76 0.01 10.13 5.37
N THR A 77 0.48 11.35 5.61
CA THR A 77 -0.03 12.23 6.67
C THR A 77 -0.44 13.58 6.09
N LEU A 78 -1.62 14.06 6.51
CA LEU A 78 -2.20 15.35 6.14
C LEU A 78 -2.39 16.15 7.44
N PRO A 79 -1.32 16.78 7.97
CA PRO A 79 -1.30 17.29 9.35
C PRO A 79 -2.35 18.37 9.58
N ASN A 80 -2.59 19.25 8.60
CA ASN A 80 -3.58 20.32 8.69
C ASN A 80 -5.03 19.82 8.73
N HIS A 81 -5.24 18.53 8.44
CA HIS A 81 -6.54 17.88 8.44
C HIS A 81 -6.65 16.78 9.50
N GLY A 82 -5.58 16.51 10.27
CA GLY A 82 -5.57 15.45 11.28
C GLY A 82 -5.74 14.03 10.72
N VAL A 83 -5.48 13.84 9.42
CA VAL A 83 -5.65 12.55 8.74
C VAL A 83 -4.30 11.87 8.56
N SER A 84 -4.24 10.58 8.86
CA SER A 84 -3.12 9.70 8.54
C SER A 84 -3.66 8.39 7.98
N SER A 85 -2.98 7.84 6.98
CA SER A 85 -3.38 6.61 6.30
C SER A 85 -2.14 5.81 5.89
N ARG A 86 -2.14 4.49 6.07
CA ARG A 86 -1.03 3.63 5.66
C ARG A 86 -1.39 2.76 4.48
N GLY A 87 -0.41 2.44 3.67
CA GLY A 87 -0.57 1.50 2.58
C GLY A 87 0.51 0.44 2.64
N VAL A 88 0.14 -0.79 2.30
CA VAL A 88 1.03 -1.93 2.20
C VAL A 88 0.92 -2.51 0.79
N ALA A 89 2.05 -2.79 0.14
CA ALA A 89 2.02 -3.39 -1.20
C ALA A 89 3.28 -4.19 -1.56
N LEU A 90 3.07 -5.18 -2.42
CA LEU A 90 4.12 -5.99 -3.04
C LEU A 90 4.50 -5.41 -4.42
N GLY A 91 5.78 -5.14 -4.60
CA GLY A 91 6.41 -4.83 -5.88
C GLY A 91 7.21 -6.02 -6.37
N GLU A 92 7.01 -6.43 -7.62
CA GLU A 92 7.70 -7.55 -8.24
C GLU A 92 8.30 -7.09 -9.57
N ALA A 93 9.53 -7.52 -9.85
CA ALA A 93 10.17 -7.29 -11.13
C ALA A 93 11.01 -8.50 -11.53
N ASP A 94 10.87 -8.91 -12.79
CA ASP A 94 11.66 -9.99 -13.37
C ASP A 94 13.15 -9.60 -13.45
N VAL A 95 14.02 -10.51 -13.03
CA VAL A 95 15.44 -10.52 -13.42
C VAL A 95 15.50 -11.11 -14.84
N GLY A 96 16.38 -10.58 -15.68
CA GLY A 96 16.60 -11.12 -17.02
C GLY A 96 17.11 -12.57 -16.96
N THR A 97 17.21 -13.21 -18.13
CA THR A 97 17.68 -14.60 -18.24
C THR A 97 19.18 -14.77 -17.99
N GLY A 98 19.92 -13.67 -17.76
CA GLY A 98 21.35 -13.69 -17.48
C GLY A 98 21.66 -13.57 -15.99
N GLU A 99 22.80 -14.16 -15.57
CA GLU A 99 23.39 -13.94 -14.24
C GLU A 99 24.12 -12.59 -14.14
N ASP A 100 23.68 -11.56 -14.89
CA ASP A 100 24.30 -10.25 -14.87
C ASP A 100 23.96 -9.51 -13.57
N PRO A 101 24.96 -9.17 -12.72
CA PRO A 101 24.71 -8.40 -11.50
C PRO A 101 24.00 -7.06 -11.74
N LEU A 102 24.19 -6.44 -12.92
CA LEU A 102 23.51 -5.19 -13.28
C LEU A 102 22.02 -5.40 -13.54
N GLU A 103 21.63 -6.49 -14.21
CA GLU A 103 20.22 -6.84 -14.42
C GLU A 103 19.50 -7.07 -13.09
N PHE A 104 20.14 -7.80 -12.17
CA PHE A 104 19.61 -8.02 -10.83
C PHE A 104 19.42 -6.70 -10.05
N LEU A 105 20.41 -5.80 -10.11
CA LEU A 105 20.32 -4.49 -9.47
C LEU A 105 19.18 -3.64 -10.07
N MET A 106 19.01 -3.67 -11.38
CA MET A 106 17.91 -2.98 -12.06
C MET A 106 16.55 -3.56 -11.67
N ALA A 107 16.41 -4.89 -11.64
CA ALA A 107 15.19 -5.56 -11.20
C ALA A 107 14.86 -5.19 -9.75
N THR A 108 15.86 -5.23 -8.86
CA THR A 108 15.73 -4.81 -7.45
C THR A 108 15.18 -3.39 -7.33
N ARG A 109 15.78 -2.42 -8.03
CA ARG A 109 15.30 -1.02 -8.01
C ARG A 109 13.89 -0.88 -8.56
N ARG A 110 13.53 -1.64 -9.60
CA ARG A 110 12.18 -1.64 -10.17
C ARG A 110 11.17 -2.21 -9.16
N ALA A 111 11.46 -3.35 -8.54
CA ALA A 111 10.62 -3.98 -7.53
C ALA A 111 10.41 -3.04 -6.33
N GLN A 112 11.47 -2.40 -5.81
CA GLN A 112 11.37 -1.39 -4.75
C GLN A 112 10.47 -0.22 -5.13
N LYS A 113 10.69 0.37 -6.32
CA LYS A 113 9.87 1.48 -6.81
C LYS A 113 8.40 1.09 -6.98
N LEU A 114 8.14 -0.11 -7.49
CA LEU A 114 6.79 -0.64 -7.63
C LEU A 114 6.12 -0.84 -6.27
N ALA A 115 6.83 -1.41 -5.30
CA ALA A 115 6.33 -1.62 -3.94
C ALA A 115 5.94 -0.28 -3.28
N MET A 116 6.87 0.69 -3.30
CA MET A 116 6.63 2.02 -2.74
C MET A 116 5.48 2.75 -3.45
N GLY A 117 5.45 2.71 -4.78
CA GLY A 117 4.40 3.37 -5.57
C GLY A 117 3.02 2.79 -5.29
N LYS A 118 2.89 1.46 -5.27
CA LYS A 118 1.62 0.79 -4.95
C LYS A 118 1.19 1.04 -3.51
N ALA A 119 2.12 1.01 -2.55
CA ALA A 119 1.83 1.32 -1.16
C ALA A 119 1.37 2.79 -0.99
N LEU A 120 1.93 3.72 -1.78
CA LEU A 120 1.50 5.12 -1.75
C LEU A 120 0.07 5.26 -2.28
N SER A 121 -0.21 4.62 -3.41
CA SER A 121 -1.55 4.55 -3.96
C SER A 121 -2.55 3.96 -2.96
N ALA A 122 -2.21 2.84 -2.32
CA ALA A 122 -3.06 2.17 -1.33
C ALA A 122 -3.37 3.08 -0.13
N ALA A 123 -2.38 3.83 0.37
CA ALA A 123 -2.61 4.81 1.43
C ALA A 123 -3.58 5.92 0.99
N PHE A 124 -3.42 6.46 -0.23
CA PHE A 124 -4.28 7.51 -0.76
C PHE A 124 -5.70 7.04 -1.10
N GLN A 125 -5.91 5.77 -1.42
CA GLN A 125 -7.25 5.24 -1.72
C GLN A 125 -8.22 5.34 -0.55
N LYS A 126 -7.70 5.44 0.68
CA LYS A 126 -8.48 5.60 1.91
C LYS A 126 -8.72 7.08 2.27
N ILE A 127 -8.25 8.01 1.44
CA ILE A 127 -8.40 9.45 1.66
C ILE A 127 -9.36 10.01 0.62
N LEU A 128 -10.46 10.62 1.10
CA LEU A 128 -11.41 11.33 0.27
C LEU A 128 -11.15 12.84 0.32
N LEU A 129 -10.97 13.45 -0.85
CA LEU A 129 -10.90 14.90 -1.00
C LEU A 129 -12.25 15.41 -1.50
N VAL A 130 -12.94 16.20 -0.67
CA VAL A 130 -14.21 16.84 -1.02
C VAL A 130 -13.95 18.31 -1.37
N VAL A 131 -14.09 18.64 -2.65
CA VAL A 131 -13.84 19.99 -3.17
C VAL A 131 -15.17 20.73 -3.29
N LEU A 132 -15.28 21.85 -2.58
CA LEU A 132 -16.46 22.71 -2.62
C LEU A 132 -16.37 23.73 -3.76
N GLU A 133 -17.51 24.26 -4.19
CA GLU A 133 -17.60 25.26 -5.28
C GLU A 133 -16.76 26.53 -5.02
N ASN A 134 -16.52 26.86 -3.74
CA ASN A 134 -15.69 28.00 -3.33
C ASN A 134 -14.18 27.69 -3.30
N GLY A 135 -13.76 26.50 -3.75
CA GLY A 135 -12.37 26.07 -3.77
C GLY A 135 -11.83 25.55 -2.43
N LYS A 136 -12.64 25.50 -1.36
CA LYS A 136 -12.25 24.86 -0.11
C LYS A 136 -12.24 23.34 -0.27
N VAL A 137 -11.30 22.69 0.42
CA VAL A 137 -11.15 21.24 0.40
C VAL A 137 -11.36 20.72 1.82
N ALA A 138 -12.28 19.78 1.97
CA ALA A 138 -12.40 18.93 3.15
C ALA A 138 -11.73 17.58 2.85
N VAL A 139 -11.15 16.98 3.89
CA VAL A 139 -10.45 15.70 3.81
C VAL A 139 -11.14 14.74 4.76
N GLU A 140 -11.55 13.59 4.27
CA GLU A 140 -12.13 12.52 5.07
C GLU A 140 -11.30 11.23 4.91
N TYR A 141 -11.28 10.42 5.96
CA TYR A 141 -10.70 9.09 5.93
C TYR A 141 -11.83 8.07 5.76
N ASP A 142 -11.76 7.27 4.70
CA ASP A 142 -12.72 6.20 4.44
C ASP A 142 -12.32 4.94 5.22
N SER A 143 -12.96 4.76 6.38
CA SER A 143 -12.77 3.59 7.24
C SER A 143 -13.58 2.37 6.82
N SER A 144 -14.40 2.46 5.77
CA SER A 144 -15.25 1.34 5.31
C SER A 144 -14.45 0.24 4.60
N GLN A 145 -13.25 0.56 4.12
CA GLN A 145 -12.27 -0.44 3.70
C GLN A 145 -11.52 -0.91 4.95
N GLU A 146 -12.02 -1.97 5.60
CA GLU A 146 -11.36 -2.63 6.73
C GLU A 146 -10.00 -3.22 6.31
N GLU A 147 -8.97 -2.40 6.20
CA GLU A 147 -7.58 -2.84 6.33
C GLU A 147 -7.10 -2.48 7.74
N PRO A 148 -6.80 -3.46 8.61
CA PRO A 148 -6.39 -3.20 10.00
C PRO A 148 -5.01 -2.54 10.12
N THR A 149 -4.33 -2.26 9.01
CA THR A 149 -2.96 -1.70 8.94
C THR A 149 -2.83 -0.35 9.65
N ASP A 150 -3.87 0.47 9.64
CA ASP A 150 -3.83 1.80 10.25
C ASP A 150 -4.01 1.75 11.79
N SER A 151 -4.56 0.66 12.32
CA SER A 151 -4.76 0.47 13.76
C SER A 151 -3.52 -0.08 14.49
N LEU A 152 -2.61 -0.69 13.73
CA LEU A 152 -1.40 -1.30 14.27
C LEU A 152 -0.38 -0.24 14.69
N THR A 153 0.47 -0.54 15.66
CA THR A 153 1.68 0.24 15.92
C THR A 153 2.70 0.05 14.80
N GLU A 154 3.70 0.94 14.72
CA GLU A 154 4.77 0.83 13.73
C GLU A 154 5.56 -0.48 13.93
N GLU A 155 5.76 -0.87 15.19
CA GLU A 155 6.44 -2.09 15.60
C GLU A 155 5.65 -3.34 15.20
N GLU A 156 4.32 -3.34 15.38
CA GLU A 156 3.46 -4.45 14.97
C GLU A 156 3.42 -4.60 13.45
N LEU A 157 3.32 -3.49 12.70
CA LEU A 157 3.43 -3.52 11.24
C LEU A 157 4.78 -4.05 10.78
N LYS A 158 5.87 -3.60 11.39
CA LYS A 158 7.22 -4.10 11.11
C LYS A 158 7.35 -5.59 11.44
N GLY A 159 6.74 -6.03 12.54
CA GLY A 159 6.74 -7.42 13.02
C GLY A 159 5.91 -8.37 12.15
N LEU A 160 4.78 -7.91 11.59
CA LEU A 160 3.97 -8.67 10.63
C LEU A 160 4.66 -8.82 9.28
N VAL A 161 5.43 -7.81 8.87
CA VAL A 161 6.20 -7.81 7.62
C VAL A 161 7.48 -8.65 7.78
N GLN A 162 8.06 -8.75 8.99
CA GLN A 162 9.14 -9.70 9.28
C GLN A 162 8.62 -11.14 9.20
N VAL A 163 8.83 -11.78 8.04
CA VAL A 163 8.56 -13.20 7.86
C VAL A 163 9.48 -13.99 8.81
N LYS A 164 8.91 -14.53 9.90
CA LYS A 164 9.62 -15.53 10.71
C LYS A 164 9.83 -16.76 9.84
N ALA A 165 11.07 -17.01 9.42
CA ALA A 165 11.47 -18.36 9.03
C ALA A 165 11.24 -19.25 10.25
N VAL A 166 10.16 -20.01 10.26
CA VAL A 166 9.96 -21.05 11.26
C VAL A 166 10.91 -22.15 10.85
N GLY A 167 12.10 -22.17 11.48
CA GLY A 167 12.96 -23.33 11.42
C GLY A 167 12.16 -24.51 11.94
N THR A 168 11.90 -25.49 11.08
CA THR A 168 11.47 -26.82 11.50
C THR A 168 12.60 -27.43 12.31
N GLU A 169 12.60 -27.18 13.62
CA GLU A 169 13.27 -28.06 14.56
C GLU A 169 12.53 -29.40 14.51
N LEU A 170 12.95 -30.26 13.59
CA LEU A 170 12.64 -31.68 13.63
C LEU A 170 13.57 -32.34 14.66
N PHE A 171 12.91 -32.98 15.62
CA PHE A 171 13.39 -33.82 16.71
C PHE A 171 14.56 -34.75 16.39
#